data_AF-W7MCA0-F1
#
_entry.id   AF-W7MCA0-F1
#
_cell.length_a   1.000
_cell.length_b   1.000
_cell.length_c   1.000
_cell.angle_alpha   90.00
_cell.angle_beta   90.00
_cell.angle_gamma   90.00
#
_symmetry.space_group_name_H-M   'P 1'
#
loop_
_entity.id
_entity.type
_entity.pdbx_description
1 polymer ?
#
loop_
_entity_poly.entity_id
_entity_poly.type
_entity_poly.pdbx_seq_one_letter_code
_entity_poly.pdbx_strand_id
1 'polypeptide(L)'
;MSPYILSGTLFALALPLVLLIKAVLSSKSIAGQVSARPFKPPKGWWTDTKRFGVEQRAIFSQSWICVSHRSRFSKAGDYIAFEIAGFKLLLMLGKDDVVRAFHNVCRHRAFPVTRKPSGSASILGCKYHGWSYNNKGELTKAPHFEDVIGFDKTQNGLFPVHAKIDDDGFLHINLNSSPEAGETKLKRTRSIGRPAPTCQTQQYLGSWEVKGKFNWKVPGNAFDRETSSAHLKSSLWRLFGPSAAGKLRFSPLTTVYSRQGSPIWYQLTYSPESVRRTTVRCDVYSMSKQDSSDFEKRLKPDLELEINSIVRSHEELYEMLVTSAHSLYYDGDEHATLADMVDKHAKREKSEGAEIKPAAVNQCRSNGYAKAGGSKFNITKLFTTG
;
A
#
# COMPACT_ATOMS: atom_id res chain seq x y z
N MET A 1 -87.72 -0.27 -9.69
CA MET A 1 -87.73 0.87 -8.77
C MET A 1 -86.33 1.49 -8.78
N SER A 2 -86.26 2.77 -9.14
CA SER A 2 -85.07 3.66 -9.14
C SER A 2 -84.93 4.29 -7.72
N PRO A 3 -84.14 5.35 -7.39
CA PRO A 3 -82.95 6.02 -7.99
C PRO A 3 -81.87 6.51 -6.94
N TYR A 4 -80.85 7.24 -7.44
CA TYR A 4 -80.13 8.42 -6.85
C TYR A 4 -78.66 8.36 -6.34
N ILE A 5 -77.79 8.85 -7.23
CA ILE A 5 -76.68 9.85 -7.21
C ILE A 5 -76.34 10.67 -5.92
N LEU A 6 -75.04 11.06 -5.83
CA LEU A 6 -74.34 12.18 -5.12
C LEU A 6 -73.91 11.88 -3.66
N SER A 7 -72.77 12.31 -3.10
CA SER A 7 -71.67 13.27 -3.41
C SER A 7 -70.64 13.15 -2.27
N GLY A 8 -69.37 13.54 -2.47
CA GLY A 8 -68.62 14.22 -1.40
C GLY A 8 -67.29 13.62 -0.92
N THR A 9 -66.20 14.08 -1.54
CA THR A 9 -64.95 14.63 -0.96
C THR A 9 -64.12 13.89 0.11
N LEU A 10 -62.85 13.65 -0.26
CA LEU A 10 -61.57 13.85 0.44
C LEU A 10 -61.55 13.84 1.99
N PHE A 11 -60.67 13.01 2.57
CA PHE A 11 -59.52 13.51 3.34
C PHE A 11 -58.42 12.43 3.46
N ALA A 12 -57.19 12.90 3.38
CA ALA A 12 -55.95 12.14 3.46
C ALA A 12 -55.80 11.36 4.78
N LEU A 13 -55.00 10.31 4.77
CA LEU A 13 -53.95 10.12 5.78
C LEU A 13 -52.90 9.13 5.25
N ALA A 14 -51.74 9.71 4.95
CA ALA A 14 -50.50 9.01 4.69
C ALA A 14 -49.85 8.58 6.02
N LEU A 15 -48.93 7.60 5.86
CA LEU A 15 -47.89 7.11 6.78
C LEU A 15 -48.27 5.98 7.78
N PRO A 16 -47.32 5.06 8.10
CA PRO A 16 -46.12 4.70 7.33
C PRO A 16 -45.69 3.23 7.30
N LEU A 17 -45.01 2.95 6.20
CA LEU A 17 -44.01 1.94 5.87
C LEU A 17 -42.85 1.84 6.90
N VAL A 18 -43.14 1.67 8.20
CA VAL A 18 -42.12 1.55 9.28
C VAL A 18 -42.15 0.18 9.96
N LEU A 19 -43.13 -0.67 9.67
CA LEU A 19 -43.26 -1.99 10.31
C LEU A 19 -42.67 -3.17 9.52
N LEU A 20 -42.23 -2.99 8.27
CA LEU A 20 -41.61 -4.08 7.49
C LEU A 20 -40.09 -4.25 7.70
N ILE A 21 -39.42 -3.33 8.39
CA ILE A 21 -37.96 -3.41 8.62
C ILE A 21 -37.60 -4.21 9.89
N LYS A 22 -38.56 -4.49 10.79
CA LYS A 22 -38.28 -5.21 12.04
C LYS A 22 -38.28 -6.75 11.93
N ALA A 23 -38.75 -7.33 10.82
CA ALA A 23 -38.89 -8.78 10.69
C ALA A 23 -37.71 -9.50 10.00
N VAL A 24 -36.70 -8.79 9.50
CA VAL A 24 -35.53 -9.41 8.81
C VAL A 24 -34.31 -9.61 9.73
N LEU A 25 -34.36 -9.14 10.98
CA LEU A 25 -33.27 -9.29 11.96
C LEU A 25 -33.48 -10.46 12.94
N SER A 26 -34.00 -11.59 12.46
CA SER A 26 -33.99 -12.84 13.21
C SER A 26 -33.69 -14.02 12.29
N SER A 27 -32.43 -14.14 11.88
CA SER A 27 -31.86 -15.44 11.56
C SER A 27 -30.53 -15.56 12.29
N LYS A 28 -30.54 -16.35 13.38
CA LYS A 28 -29.32 -16.80 14.04
C LYS A 28 -28.60 -17.74 13.09
N SER A 29 -27.58 -17.23 12.39
CA SER A 29 -26.61 -18.09 11.69
C SER A 29 -25.61 -18.62 12.72
N ILE A 30 -25.69 -19.92 12.97
CA ILE A 30 -24.70 -20.68 13.75
C ILE A 30 -23.53 -20.98 12.82
N ALA A 31 -22.45 -20.19 12.92
CA ALA A 31 -21.14 -20.52 12.34
C ALA A 31 -20.02 -19.87 13.17
N GLY A 32 -19.27 -20.69 13.90
CA GLY A 32 -17.97 -20.44 14.57
C GLY A 32 -17.57 -18.99 14.86
N GLN A 33 -17.99 -18.46 16.01
CA GLN A 33 -17.46 -17.21 16.55
C GLN A 33 -16.02 -17.40 17.09
N VAL A 34 -15.02 -17.07 16.27
CA VAL A 34 -13.73 -16.63 16.81
C VAL A 34 -13.96 -15.24 17.40
N SER A 35 -13.83 -15.11 18.72
CA SER A 35 -14.03 -13.89 19.50
C SER A 35 -13.17 -12.74 18.96
N ALA A 36 -13.77 -11.82 18.20
CA ALA A 36 -13.14 -10.58 17.81
C ALA A 36 -13.15 -9.62 19.01
N ARG A 37 -11.99 -9.06 19.38
CA ARG A 37 -11.92 -8.06 20.45
C ARG A 37 -12.43 -6.71 19.93
N PRO A 38 -13.40 -6.09 20.61
CA PRO A 38 -13.89 -4.77 20.24
C PRO A 38 -12.76 -3.72 20.35
N PHE A 39 -12.30 -3.16 19.23
CA PHE A 39 -11.32 -2.07 19.22
C PHE A 39 -12.01 -0.71 19.16
N LYS A 40 -11.62 0.19 20.06
CA LYS A 40 -12.02 1.61 20.04
C LYS A 40 -10.85 2.44 19.51
N PRO A 41 -10.96 3.06 18.32
CA PRO A 41 -9.92 3.92 17.77
C PRO A 41 -9.55 5.07 18.71
N PRO A 42 -8.26 5.38 18.89
CA PRO A 42 -7.82 6.58 19.59
C PRO A 42 -8.35 7.87 18.93
N LYS A 43 -8.39 8.97 19.69
CA LYS A 43 -8.75 10.28 19.14
C LYS A 43 -7.83 10.63 17.96
N GLY A 44 -8.42 11.13 16.87
CA GLY A 44 -7.68 11.54 15.68
C GLY A 44 -7.16 10.39 14.81
N TRP A 45 -7.50 9.13 15.10
CA TRP A 45 -7.03 7.95 14.35
C TRP A 45 -7.17 8.06 12.83
N TRP A 46 -8.26 8.67 12.37
CA TRP A 46 -8.57 8.82 10.95
C TRP A 46 -8.11 10.14 10.33
N THR A 47 -7.89 11.19 11.15
CA THR A 47 -7.87 12.58 10.67
C THR A 47 -6.69 13.42 11.15
N ASP A 48 -5.96 13.00 12.17
CA ASP A 48 -4.88 13.80 12.77
C ASP A 48 -3.56 13.66 12.00
N THR A 49 -3.15 14.75 11.34
CA THR A 49 -1.88 14.84 10.61
C THR A 49 -0.65 14.66 11.51
N LYS A 50 -0.68 15.10 12.77
CA LYS A 50 0.45 14.89 13.70
C LYS A 50 0.59 13.41 14.01
N ARG A 51 -0.54 12.72 14.24
CA ARG A 51 -0.55 11.27 14.43
C ARG A 51 -0.05 10.55 13.18
N PHE A 52 -0.44 10.97 11.99
CA PHE A 52 0.09 10.41 10.73
C PHE A 52 1.63 10.53 10.65
N GLY A 53 2.22 11.66 11.10
CA GLY A 53 3.68 11.79 11.21
C GLY A 53 4.31 10.76 12.14
N VAL A 54 3.65 10.43 13.26
CA VAL A 54 4.09 9.33 14.15
C VAL A 54 3.88 7.97 13.49
N GLU A 55 2.77 7.74 12.79
CA GLU A 55 2.52 6.50 12.03
C GLU A 55 3.64 6.23 11.02
N GLN A 56 4.14 7.27 10.34
CA GLN A 56 5.28 7.14 9.42
C GLN A 56 6.53 6.59 10.08
N ARG A 57 6.84 7.05 11.31
CA ARG A 57 8.04 6.63 12.05
C ARG A 57 7.83 5.32 12.82
N ALA A 58 6.63 5.09 13.35
CA ALA A 58 6.30 3.95 14.18
C ALA A 58 5.99 2.68 13.37
N ILE A 59 5.32 2.84 12.23
CA ILE A 59 4.83 1.71 11.42
C ILE A 59 5.68 1.58 10.16
N PHE A 60 5.60 2.54 9.23
CA PHE A 60 6.20 2.35 7.91
C PHE A 60 7.73 2.27 7.95
N SER A 61 8.35 2.99 8.89
CA SER A 61 9.80 2.99 9.07
C SER A 61 10.35 1.72 9.74
N GLN A 62 9.50 0.84 10.27
CA GLN A 62 9.93 -0.28 11.12
C GLN A 62 9.29 -1.63 10.74
N SER A 63 8.17 -1.62 10.03
CA SER A 63 7.49 -2.84 9.56
C SER A 63 8.10 -3.35 8.26
N TRP A 64 8.07 -4.67 8.09
CA TRP A 64 8.19 -5.29 6.77
C TRP A 64 6.91 -5.01 5.97
N ILE A 65 7.05 -4.41 4.79
CA ILE A 65 5.93 -4.05 3.91
C ILE A 65 6.08 -4.83 2.59
N CYS A 66 5.08 -5.66 2.26
CA CYS A 66 4.99 -6.29 0.95
C CYS A 66 4.75 -5.23 -0.12
N VAL A 67 5.65 -5.09 -1.08
CA VAL A 67 5.60 -4.02 -2.09
C VAL A 67 5.64 -4.53 -3.52
N SER A 68 5.91 -5.80 -3.78
CA SER A 68 5.88 -6.36 -5.14
C SER A 68 5.95 -7.87 -5.10
N HIS A 69 6.15 -8.50 -6.25
CA HIS A 69 6.45 -9.91 -6.39
C HIS A 69 7.63 -10.12 -7.34
N ARG A 70 8.42 -11.17 -7.13
CA ARG A 70 9.64 -11.48 -7.89
C ARG A 70 9.40 -11.53 -9.40
N SER A 71 8.24 -12.03 -9.84
CA SER A 71 7.87 -12.14 -11.26
C SER A 71 7.70 -10.81 -12.00
N ARG A 72 7.66 -9.68 -11.28
CA ARG A 72 7.69 -8.36 -11.90
C ARG A 72 9.03 -8.03 -12.58
N PHE A 73 10.10 -8.69 -12.16
CA PHE A 73 11.45 -8.46 -12.66
C PHE A 73 11.85 -9.61 -13.59
N SER A 74 11.82 -9.38 -14.90
CA SER A 74 12.04 -10.41 -15.90
C SER A 74 13.52 -10.61 -16.24
N LYS A 75 14.32 -9.53 -16.17
CA LYS A 75 15.74 -9.53 -16.53
C LYS A 75 16.54 -8.54 -15.70
N ALA A 76 17.85 -8.78 -15.61
CA ALA A 76 18.77 -7.89 -14.92
C ALA A 76 18.66 -6.45 -15.46
N GLY A 77 18.61 -5.50 -14.52
CA GLY A 77 18.40 -4.08 -14.81
C GLY A 77 16.93 -3.66 -14.78
N ASP A 78 15.96 -4.59 -14.76
CA ASP A 78 14.56 -4.24 -14.52
C ASP A 78 14.43 -3.53 -13.17
N TYR A 79 13.72 -2.41 -13.16
CA TYR A 79 13.51 -1.60 -11.98
C TYR A 79 12.08 -1.07 -11.89
N ILE A 80 11.65 -0.79 -10.66
CA ILE A 80 10.44 -0.04 -10.35
C ILE A 80 10.74 1.07 -9.35
N ALA A 81 10.10 2.22 -9.50
CA ALA A 81 10.22 3.35 -8.62
C ALA A 81 8.84 3.84 -8.21
N PHE A 82 8.64 4.01 -6.91
CA PHE A 82 7.36 4.40 -6.31
C PHE A 82 7.58 5.09 -4.97
N GLU A 83 6.49 5.59 -4.37
CA GLU A 83 6.52 6.24 -3.06
C GLU A 83 5.57 5.53 -2.10
N ILE A 84 6.00 5.34 -0.85
CA ILE A 84 5.15 4.87 0.25
C ILE A 84 5.35 5.83 1.42
N ALA A 85 4.29 6.50 1.85
CA ALA A 85 4.31 7.34 3.05
C ALA A 85 5.44 8.39 3.07
N GLY A 86 5.73 9.02 1.93
CA GLY A 86 6.82 10.01 1.79
C GLY A 86 8.20 9.40 1.47
N PHE A 87 8.34 8.08 1.50
CA PHE A 87 9.59 7.39 1.16
C PHE A 87 9.64 7.03 -0.31
N LYS A 88 10.52 7.71 -1.06
CA LYS A 88 10.79 7.43 -2.47
C LYS A 88 11.72 6.24 -2.60
N LEU A 89 11.25 5.21 -3.28
CA LEU A 89 11.88 3.90 -3.34
C LEU A 89 12.23 3.52 -4.77
N LEU A 90 13.30 2.76 -4.91
CA LEU A 90 13.79 2.17 -6.14
C LEU A 90 14.11 0.70 -5.87
N LEU A 91 13.39 -0.21 -6.53
CA LEU A 91 13.70 -1.64 -6.53
C LEU A 91 14.34 -2.00 -7.86
N MET A 92 15.40 -2.80 -7.87
CA MET A 92 16.13 -3.13 -9.09
C MET A 92 16.71 -4.54 -9.04
N LEU A 93 16.55 -5.30 -10.14
CA LEU A 93 17.12 -6.64 -10.29
C LEU A 93 18.59 -6.56 -10.73
N GLY A 94 19.48 -7.13 -9.91
CA GLY A 94 20.89 -7.26 -10.21
C GLY A 94 21.19 -8.29 -11.30
N LYS A 95 22.43 -8.28 -11.81
CA LYS A 95 22.94 -9.33 -12.70
C LYS A 95 23.16 -10.67 -11.99
N ASP A 96 23.21 -10.63 -10.67
CA ASP A 96 23.30 -11.77 -9.76
C ASP A 96 21.92 -12.33 -9.36
N ASP A 97 20.88 -11.97 -10.10
CA ASP A 97 19.48 -12.35 -9.86
C ASP A 97 18.88 -11.89 -8.52
N VAL A 98 19.56 -10.99 -7.81
CA VAL A 98 19.09 -10.44 -6.53
C VAL A 98 18.35 -9.12 -6.77
N VAL A 99 17.10 -9.04 -6.32
CA VAL A 99 16.35 -7.77 -6.25
C VAL A 99 16.81 -6.98 -5.03
N ARG A 100 17.26 -5.74 -5.24
CA ARG A 100 17.70 -4.82 -4.18
C ARG A 100 16.76 -3.63 -4.08
N ALA A 101 16.66 -3.05 -2.88
CA ALA A 101 15.91 -1.84 -2.63
C ALA A 101 16.84 -0.69 -2.22
N PHE A 102 16.52 0.51 -2.69
CA PHE A 102 17.22 1.74 -2.35
C PHE A 102 16.23 2.88 -2.16
N HIS A 103 16.64 3.92 -1.45
CA HIS A 103 15.98 5.21 -1.59
C HIS A 103 16.27 5.77 -2.99
N ASN A 104 15.22 6.19 -3.72
CA ASN A 104 15.34 6.82 -5.03
C ASN A 104 15.77 8.29 -4.89
N VAL A 105 16.97 8.49 -4.32
CA VAL A 105 17.52 9.80 -3.95
C VAL A 105 18.99 9.83 -4.33
N CYS A 106 19.34 10.67 -5.31
CA CYS A 106 20.72 10.84 -5.71
C CYS A 106 21.56 11.41 -4.56
N ARG A 107 22.70 10.79 -4.29
CA ARG A 107 23.62 11.20 -3.24
C ARG A 107 24.26 12.56 -3.48
N HIS A 108 24.21 13.14 -4.68
CA HIS A 108 24.74 14.50 -4.89
C HIS A 108 23.83 15.57 -4.27
N ARG A 109 22.65 15.82 -4.85
CA ARG A 109 21.72 16.89 -4.38
C ARG A 109 20.27 16.41 -4.24
N ALA A 110 20.11 15.17 -3.80
CA ALA A 110 18.81 14.56 -3.48
C ALA A 110 17.75 14.52 -4.60
N PHE A 111 18.12 14.82 -5.84
CA PHE A 111 17.24 14.64 -6.99
C PHE A 111 16.94 13.14 -7.20
N PRO A 112 15.71 12.75 -7.60
CA PRO A 112 15.40 11.35 -7.86
C PRO A 112 16.33 10.77 -8.94
N VAL A 113 16.85 9.57 -8.70
CA VAL A 113 17.76 8.89 -9.65
C VAL A 113 17.01 8.60 -10.95
N THR A 114 15.78 8.09 -10.84
CA THR A 114 14.84 7.94 -11.95
C THR A 114 13.49 8.57 -11.61
N ARG A 115 12.86 9.18 -12.62
CA ARG A 115 11.46 9.65 -12.54
C ARG A 115 10.48 8.70 -13.24
N LYS A 116 11.00 7.73 -14.00
CA LYS A 116 10.15 6.72 -14.64
C LYS A 116 9.68 5.74 -13.57
N PRO A 117 8.39 5.39 -13.52
CA PRO A 117 7.85 4.46 -12.51
C PRO A 117 8.39 3.03 -12.69
N SER A 118 8.83 2.67 -13.89
CA SER A 118 9.50 1.41 -14.17
C SER A 118 10.39 1.52 -15.42
N GLY A 119 11.20 0.51 -15.66
CA GLY A 119 12.02 0.38 -16.86
C GLY A 119 13.09 -0.70 -16.71
N SER A 120 14.07 -0.69 -17.61
CA SER A 120 15.20 -1.62 -17.56
C SER A 120 16.49 -0.87 -17.91
N ALA A 121 17.47 -0.88 -17.01
CA ALA A 121 18.76 -0.24 -17.22
C ALA A 121 19.85 -0.89 -16.35
N SER A 122 21.04 -1.11 -16.92
CA SER A 122 22.21 -1.58 -16.16
C SER A 122 22.85 -0.49 -15.29
N ILE A 123 22.68 0.77 -15.68
CA ILE A 123 23.16 1.97 -14.99
C ILE A 123 22.06 3.03 -15.04
N LEU A 124 21.73 3.62 -13.89
CA LEU A 124 20.79 4.73 -13.79
C LEU A 124 21.55 6.03 -13.53
N GLY A 125 21.46 6.96 -14.48
CA GLY A 125 22.03 8.30 -14.39
C GLY A 125 21.03 9.33 -13.86
N CYS A 126 21.37 9.99 -12.77
CA CYS A 126 20.60 11.11 -12.22
C CYS A 126 20.56 12.27 -13.24
N LYS A 127 19.36 12.67 -13.63
CA LYS A 127 19.14 13.73 -14.63
C LYS A 127 19.52 15.14 -14.19
N TYR A 128 19.94 15.34 -12.93
CA TYR A 128 20.37 16.64 -12.46
C TYR A 128 21.83 16.95 -12.83
N HIS A 129 22.78 16.11 -12.38
CA HIS A 129 24.22 16.35 -12.59
C HIS A 129 24.97 15.12 -13.12
N GLY A 130 24.26 14.10 -13.59
CA GLY A 130 24.87 12.94 -14.24
C GLY A 130 25.60 11.96 -13.31
N TRP A 131 25.42 12.05 -11.99
CA TRP A 131 25.85 10.98 -11.08
C TRP A 131 25.09 9.69 -11.41
N SER A 132 25.82 8.60 -11.61
CA SER A 132 25.26 7.34 -12.14
C SER A 132 25.52 6.17 -11.21
N TYR A 133 24.51 5.32 -11.04
CA TYR A 133 24.55 4.18 -10.13
C TYR A 133 24.29 2.88 -10.87
N ASN A 134 25.01 1.81 -10.52
CA ASN A 134 24.74 0.48 -11.07
C ASN A 134 23.59 -0.22 -10.33
N ASN A 135 23.29 -1.46 -10.72
CA ASN A 135 22.24 -2.30 -10.11
C ASN A 135 22.53 -2.76 -8.67
N LYS A 136 23.74 -2.53 -8.15
CA LYS A 136 24.10 -2.70 -6.73
C LYS A 136 23.99 -1.39 -5.94
N GLY A 137 23.58 -0.30 -6.59
CA GLY A 137 23.49 1.03 -5.98
C GLY A 137 24.84 1.74 -5.85
N GLU A 138 25.92 1.17 -6.36
CA GLU A 138 27.26 1.76 -6.26
C GLU A 138 27.40 2.94 -7.23
N LEU A 139 28.06 4.01 -6.79
CA LEU A 139 28.34 5.17 -7.64
C LEU A 139 29.42 4.82 -8.66
N THR A 140 29.03 4.76 -9.93
CA THR A 140 29.91 4.41 -11.05
C THR A 140 30.56 5.63 -11.69
N LYS A 141 29.78 6.72 -11.85
CA LYS A 141 30.22 7.96 -12.49
C LYS A 141 29.81 9.15 -11.64
N ALA A 142 30.73 10.10 -11.46
CA ALA A 142 30.50 11.34 -10.74
C ALA A 142 31.17 12.50 -11.51
N PRO A 143 30.51 13.06 -12.54
CA PRO A 143 31.08 14.13 -13.34
C PRO A 143 31.58 15.29 -12.45
N HIS A 144 32.74 15.84 -12.77
CA HIS A 144 33.45 16.88 -12.02
C HIS A 144 33.98 16.48 -10.63
N PHE A 145 33.80 15.24 -10.20
CA PHE A 145 34.34 14.73 -8.93
C PHE A 145 35.46 13.69 -9.11
N GLU A 146 35.67 13.17 -10.33
CA GLU A 146 36.61 12.05 -10.56
C GLU A 146 38.07 12.43 -10.25
N ASP A 147 38.46 13.68 -10.52
CA ASP A 147 39.79 14.20 -10.26
C ASP A 147 39.89 14.99 -8.93
N VAL A 148 38.81 15.03 -8.13
CA VAL A 148 38.80 15.76 -6.86
C VAL A 148 39.59 14.98 -5.81
N ILE A 149 40.68 15.57 -5.33
CA ILE A 149 41.54 14.96 -4.30
C ILE A 149 40.72 14.61 -3.05
N GLY A 150 40.78 13.34 -2.65
CA GLY A 150 40.08 12.83 -1.48
C GLY A 150 38.59 12.58 -1.68
N PHE A 151 38.09 12.59 -2.93
CA PHE A 151 36.76 12.08 -3.25
C PHE A 151 36.80 10.55 -3.36
N ASP A 152 35.88 9.88 -2.67
CA ASP A 152 35.75 8.42 -2.70
C ASP A 152 34.35 8.03 -3.20
N LYS A 153 34.29 7.36 -4.36
CA LYS A 153 33.03 6.89 -4.95
C LYS A 153 32.34 5.85 -4.07
N THR A 154 33.11 5.02 -3.34
CA THR A 154 32.57 3.91 -2.53
C THR A 154 31.70 4.41 -1.38
N GLN A 155 31.97 5.62 -0.86
CA GLN A 155 31.22 6.27 0.21
C GLN A 155 29.90 6.95 -0.27
N ASN A 156 29.65 6.96 -1.57
CA ASN A 156 28.58 7.72 -2.20
C ASN A 156 27.59 6.86 -3.01
N GLY A 157 27.48 5.56 -2.70
CA GLY A 157 26.42 4.69 -3.21
C GLY A 157 25.01 5.09 -2.72
N LEU A 158 23.96 4.61 -3.38
CA LEU A 158 22.57 4.82 -2.95
C LEU A 158 22.35 4.31 -1.53
N PHE A 159 21.43 4.95 -0.81
CA PHE A 159 21.06 4.47 0.52
C PHE A 159 20.28 3.15 0.39
N PRO A 160 20.80 2.03 0.92
CA PRO A 160 20.12 0.75 0.84
C PRO A 160 18.86 0.77 1.72
N VAL A 161 17.86 0.01 1.29
CA VAL A 161 16.66 -0.33 2.04
C VAL A 161 16.65 -1.84 2.18
N HIS A 162 16.30 -2.36 3.35
CA HIS A 162 16.22 -3.81 3.54
C HIS A 162 15.18 -4.39 2.58
N ALA A 163 15.52 -5.49 1.93
CA ALA A 163 14.64 -6.18 0.98
C ALA A 163 14.74 -7.68 1.18
N LYS A 164 13.60 -8.37 1.16
CA LYS A 164 13.53 -9.83 1.24
C LYS A 164 12.41 -10.35 0.35
N ILE A 165 12.67 -11.46 -0.31
CA ILE A 165 11.65 -12.22 -1.03
C ILE A 165 11.30 -13.43 -0.17
N ASP A 166 10.01 -13.67 0.05
CA ASP A 166 9.54 -14.85 0.78
C ASP A 166 9.41 -16.07 -0.14
N ASP A 167 9.09 -17.23 0.46
CA ASP A 167 9.01 -18.50 -0.26
C ASP A 167 7.92 -18.52 -1.36
N ASP A 168 6.94 -17.61 -1.26
CA ASP A 168 5.87 -17.43 -2.23
C ASP A 168 6.24 -16.42 -3.33
N GLY A 169 7.42 -15.81 -3.25
CA GLY A 169 7.91 -14.82 -4.22
C GLY A 169 7.51 -13.37 -3.92
N PHE A 170 6.82 -13.07 -2.82
CA PHE A 170 6.47 -11.70 -2.47
C PHE A 170 7.69 -10.94 -1.97
N LEU A 171 7.87 -9.74 -2.50
CA LEU A 171 8.98 -8.85 -2.19
C LEU A 171 8.56 -7.87 -1.09
N HIS A 172 9.23 -7.97 0.05
CA HIS A 172 9.03 -7.14 1.23
C HIS A 172 10.21 -6.19 1.42
N ILE A 173 9.92 -4.99 1.91
CA ILE A 173 10.94 -3.99 2.29
C ILE A 173 10.81 -3.60 3.76
N ASN A 174 11.92 -3.17 4.37
CA ASN A 174 11.91 -2.52 5.67
C ASN A 174 12.81 -1.28 5.63
N LEU A 175 12.27 -0.15 6.06
CA LEU A 175 12.93 1.15 5.97
C LEU A 175 13.83 1.46 7.17
N ASN A 176 13.87 0.60 8.19
CA ASN A 176 14.74 0.83 9.34
C ASN A 176 16.21 0.87 8.90
N SER A 177 16.94 1.91 9.31
CA SER A 177 18.33 2.12 8.92
C SER A 177 19.33 1.30 9.75
N SER A 178 18.88 0.57 10.77
CA SER A 178 19.73 -0.37 11.50
C SER A 178 20.29 -1.46 10.57
N PRO A 179 21.50 -2.00 10.85
CA PRO A 179 22.10 -3.05 10.02
C PRO A 179 21.22 -4.29 9.86
N GLU A 180 20.41 -4.60 10.86
CA GLU A 180 19.41 -5.66 10.82
C GLU A 180 18.03 -5.04 10.99
N ALA A 181 17.13 -5.31 10.04
CA ALA A 181 15.70 -5.18 10.27
C ALA A 181 15.23 -6.50 10.88
N GLY A 182 14.73 -6.47 12.12
CA GLY A 182 14.38 -7.66 12.92
C GLY A 182 13.50 -8.71 12.23
N GLU A 183 13.22 -9.82 12.94
CA GLU A 183 12.65 -11.05 12.36
C GLU A 183 11.53 -10.84 11.33
N THR A 184 11.74 -11.41 10.14
CA THR A 184 10.76 -11.50 9.06
C THR A 184 9.77 -12.65 9.27
N LYS A 185 9.32 -12.96 10.49
CA LYS A 185 8.17 -13.88 10.66
C LYS A 185 6.95 -13.16 10.11
N LEU A 186 6.83 -13.19 8.79
CA LEU A 186 5.74 -12.66 7.99
C LEU A 186 4.53 -13.47 8.40
N LYS A 187 3.78 -12.97 9.37
CA LYS A 187 2.49 -13.54 9.72
C LYS A 187 1.61 -13.31 8.50
N ARG A 188 1.47 -14.32 7.63
CA ARG A 188 0.42 -14.33 6.60
C ARG A 188 -0.90 -14.13 7.35
N THR A 189 -1.49 -12.96 7.25
CA THR A 189 -2.76 -12.69 7.92
C THR A 189 -3.87 -13.29 7.07
N ARG A 190 -4.55 -14.30 7.63
CA ARG A 190 -5.78 -14.94 7.15
C ARG A 190 -5.79 -15.24 5.63
N SER A 191 -5.45 -16.48 5.25
CA SER A 191 -5.85 -17.00 3.93
C SER A 191 -7.36 -17.22 3.94
N ILE A 192 -8.12 -16.37 3.24
CA ILE A 192 -9.51 -16.68 2.91
C ILE A 192 -9.45 -17.40 1.56
N GLY A 193 -9.71 -18.71 1.54
CA GLY A 193 -9.56 -19.53 0.33
C GLY A 193 -8.16 -20.13 0.13
N ARG A 194 -8.01 -20.98 -0.88
CA ARG A 194 -6.73 -21.62 -1.24
C ARG A 194 -5.99 -20.65 -2.18
N PRO A 195 -4.96 -19.90 -1.73
CA PRO A 195 -4.14 -19.14 -2.66
C PRO A 195 -3.54 -20.13 -3.66
N ALA A 196 -3.67 -19.82 -4.94
CA ALA A 196 -3.05 -20.66 -5.96
C ALA A 196 -1.52 -20.65 -5.76
N PRO A 197 -0.80 -21.75 -6.07
CA PRO A 197 0.64 -21.83 -5.79
C PRO A 197 1.38 -20.71 -6.52
N THR A 198 1.85 -19.71 -5.78
CA THR A 198 2.64 -18.62 -6.35
C THR A 198 4.06 -19.12 -6.56
N CYS A 199 4.28 -19.83 -7.67
CA CYS A 199 5.60 -20.34 -8.06
C CYS A 199 6.37 -19.37 -8.97
N GLN A 200 7.66 -19.62 -9.21
CA GLN A 200 8.54 -18.73 -9.98
C GLN A 200 8.18 -18.59 -11.48
N THR A 201 7.26 -19.40 -12.02
CA THR A 201 6.88 -19.41 -13.44
C THR A 201 5.80 -18.39 -13.82
N GLN A 202 5.51 -17.44 -12.94
CA GLN A 202 4.46 -16.45 -13.14
C GLN A 202 4.89 -15.31 -14.06
N GLN A 203 3.93 -14.74 -14.78
CA GLN A 203 4.13 -13.61 -15.68
C GLN A 203 3.49 -12.35 -15.11
N TYR A 204 4.25 -11.26 -15.01
CA TYR A 204 3.69 -9.93 -14.76
C TYR A 204 3.00 -9.40 -16.02
N LEU A 205 1.75 -8.94 -15.86
CA LEU A 205 0.92 -8.48 -16.97
C LEU A 205 0.84 -6.95 -17.07
N GLY A 206 0.77 -6.25 -15.94
CA GLY A 206 0.63 -4.80 -15.94
C GLY A 206 0.45 -4.19 -14.57
N SER A 207 0.48 -2.86 -14.52
CA SER A 207 0.30 -2.09 -13.29
C SER A 207 -0.26 -0.71 -13.59
N TRP A 208 -1.11 -0.21 -12.69
CA TRP A 208 -1.66 1.14 -12.72
C TRP A 208 -1.99 1.61 -11.31
N GLU A 209 -2.27 2.90 -11.17
CA GLU A 209 -2.57 3.54 -9.89
C GLU A 209 -3.95 4.21 -9.93
N VAL A 210 -4.69 4.08 -8.85
CA VAL A 210 -5.96 4.77 -8.61
C VAL A 210 -5.82 5.59 -7.34
N LYS A 211 -6.19 6.87 -7.39
CA LYS A 211 -6.14 7.76 -6.22
C LYS A 211 -7.45 7.72 -5.46
N GLY A 212 -7.38 7.54 -4.15
CA GLY A 212 -8.54 7.57 -3.26
C GLY A 212 -8.41 8.62 -2.16
N LYS A 213 -9.54 9.21 -1.78
CA LYS A 213 -9.71 10.18 -0.69
C LYS A 213 -10.07 9.49 0.62
N PHE A 214 -9.24 8.55 1.05
CA PHE A 214 -9.43 7.83 2.31
C PHE A 214 -8.11 7.65 3.06
N ASN A 215 -8.21 7.47 4.38
CA ASN A 215 -7.06 7.13 5.22
C ASN A 215 -6.58 5.69 4.94
N TRP A 216 -5.26 5.47 4.87
CA TRP A 216 -4.67 4.18 4.52
C TRP A 216 -5.07 2.99 5.39
N LYS A 217 -5.61 3.24 6.60
CA LYS A 217 -6.05 2.21 7.54
C LYS A 217 -7.42 1.64 7.20
N VAL A 218 -8.21 2.31 6.36
CA VAL A 218 -9.59 1.89 6.01
C VAL A 218 -9.68 0.47 5.43
N PRO A 219 -8.78 0.04 4.50
CA PRO A 219 -8.78 -1.34 3.97
C PRO A 219 -8.51 -2.44 5.00
N GLY A 220 -7.94 -2.09 6.16
CA GLY A 220 -7.67 -3.04 7.26
C GLY A 220 -8.91 -3.41 8.09
N ASN A 221 -10.05 -2.74 7.86
CA ASN A 221 -11.28 -3.04 8.58
C ASN A 221 -11.90 -4.36 8.10
N ALA A 222 -12.25 -5.26 9.03
CA ALA A 222 -12.97 -6.48 8.69
C ALA A 222 -14.43 -6.29 8.23
N PHE A 223 -14.85 -5.04 8.00
CA PHE A 223 -16.08 -4.75 7.26
C PHE A 223 -16.08 -5.36 5.85
N ASP A 224 -14.89 -5.70 5.35
CA ASP A 224 -14.68 -6.51 4.14
C ASP A 224 -15.26 -7.95 4.21
N ARG A 225 -15.77 -8.40 5.37
CA ARG A 225 -16.40 -9.73 5.51
C ARG A 225 -17.79 -9.81 4.88
N GLU A 226 -18.54 -8.71 4.73
CA GLU A 226 -19.95 -8.78 4.30
C GLU A 226 -20.42 -7.67 3.35
N THR A 227 -19.78 -6.50 3.27
CA THR A 227 -20.28 -5.40 2.40
C THR A 227 -19.88 -5.53 0.93
N SER A 228 -18.85 -6.31 0.61
CA SER A 228 -18.59 -6.74 -0.79
C SER A 228 -19.72 -7.64 -1.32
N SER A 229 -20.54 -8.22 -0.45
CA SER A 229 -21.73 -8.99 -0.83
C SER A 229 -23.02 -8.16 -0.80
N ALA A 230 -23.17 -7.19 0.12
CA ALA A 230 -24.45 -6.51 0.35
C ALA A 230 -24.69 -5.26 -0.52
N HIS A 231 -23.68 -4.41 -0.74
CA HIS A 231 -23.85 -3.15 -1.51
C HIS A 231 -23.59 -3.29 -3.02
N LEU A 232 -22.97 -4.39 -3.44
CA LEU A 232 -22.66 -4.74 -4.84
C LEU A 232 -23.81 -5.43 -5.59
N LYS A 233 -25.02 -5.53 -5.01
CA LYS A 233 -26.14 -6.25 -5.64
C LYS A 233 -26.88 -5.38 -6.66
N SER A 234 -26.21 -5.04 -7.77
CA SER A 234 -26.94 -4.92 -9.03
C SER A 234 -27.47 -6.32 -9.39
N SER A 235 -28.69 -6.39 -9.90
CA SER A 235 -29.38 -7.64 -10.25
C SER A 235 -28.61 -8.50 -11.28
N LEU A 236 -27.68 -7.91 -12.04
CA LEU A 236 -26.85 -8.59 -13.03
C LEU A 236 -25.58 -9.22 -12.45
N TRP A 237 -25.05 -8.73 -11.32
CA TRP A 237 -23.83 -9.27 -10.68
C TRP A 237 -24.05 -10.66 -10.06
N ARG A 238 -25.29 -11.04 -9.70
CA ARG A 238 -25.59 -12.40 -9.19
C ARG A 238 -25.47 -13.50 -10.25
N LEU A 239 -25.57 -13.14 -11.53
CA LEU A 239 -25.54 -14.10 -12.66
C LEU A 239 -24.15 -14.20 -13.31
N PHE A 240 -23.29 -13.19 -13.16
CA PHE A 240 -21.96 -13.12 -13.80
C PHE A 240 -20.81 -12.73 -12.86
N GLY A 241 -21.07 -12.51 -11.57
CA GLY A 241 -20.06 -12.11 -10.58
C GLY A 241 -19.17 -13.29 -10.15
N PRO A 242 -17.86 -13.07 -9.93
CA PRO A 242 -16.96 -14.11 -9.46
C PRO A 242 -17.41 -14.63 -8.08
N SER A 243 -17.59 -15.95 -7.99
CA SER A 243 -17.65 -16.67 -6.73
C SER A 243 -16.34 -16.45 -5.95
N ALA A 244 -16.42 -16.35 -4.63
CA ALA A 244 -15.38 -15.78 -3.77
C ALA A 244 -13.94 -16.28 -4.08
N ALA A 245 -13.18 -15.31 -4.58
CA ALA A 245 -11.76 -15.27 -4.87
C ALA A 245 -10.90 -15.41 -3.59
N GLY A 246 -9.77 -16.12 -3.66
CA GLY A 246 -8.87 -16.23 -2.51
C GLY A 246 -8.26 -14.87 -2.16
N LYS A 247 -8.30 -14.46 -0.89
CA LYS A 247 -7.75 -13.19 -0.37
C LYS A 247 -6.62 -13.47 0.62
N LEU A 248 -5.49 -12.81 0.42
CA LEU A 248 -4.33 -12.85 1.32
C LEU A 248 -3.95 -11.42 1.74
N ARG A 249 -3.85 -11.16 3.04
CA ARG A 249 -3.54 -9.84 3.58
C ARG A 249 -2.08 -9.78 4.06
N PHE A 250 -1.36 -8.77 3.62
CA PHE A 250 -0.04 -8.39 4.09
C PHE A 250 -0.14 -7.02 4.78
N SER A 251 -0.39 -7.05 6.10
CA SER A 251 -0.40 -5.83 6.91
C SER A 251 0.96 -5.12 6.82
N PRO A 252 1.03 -3.77 6.73
CA PRO A 252 -0.10 -2.85 6.85
C PRO A 252 -0.74 -2.44 5.52
N LEU A 253 -0.09 -2.65 4.37
CA LEU A 253 -0.42 -1.89 3.15
C LEU A 253 -0.80 -2.74 1.94
N THR A 254 -0.77 -4.07 2.01
CA THR A 254 -0.94 -4.87 0.80
C THR A 254 -2.00 -5.95 0.98
N THR A 255 -2.80 -6.15 -0.06
CA THR A 255 -3.79 -7.22 -0.16
C THR A 255 -3.66 -7.87 -1.52
N VAL A 256 -3.67 -9.20 -1.55
CA VAL A 256 -3.59 -10.00 -2.77
C VAL A 256 -4.92 -10.72 -2.97
N TYR A 257 -5.41 -10.67 -4.20
CA TYR A 257 -6.67 -11.26 -4.64
C TYR A 257 -6.41 -12.26 -5.75
N SER A 258 -7.10 -13.40 -5.72
CA SER A 258 -7.00 -14.45 -6.74
C SER A 258 -8.39 -14.84 -7.22
N ARG A 259 -8.68 -14.70 -8.51
CA ARG A 259 -10.03 -14.95 -9.02
C ARG A 259 -10.26 -16.45 -9.20
N GLN A 260 -11.33 -16.99 -8.61
CA GLN A 260 -11.66 -18.41 -8.74
C GLN A 260 -11.85 -18.77 -10.22
N GLY A 261 -11.24 -19.87 -10.67
CA GLY A 261 -11.30 -20.32 -12.07
C GLY A 261 -10.51 -19.45 -13.05
N SER A 262 -9.75 -18.46 -12.57
CA SER A 262 -8.87 -17.63 -13.40
C SER A 262 -7.40 -17.92 -13.08
N PRO A 263 -6.50 -17.92 -14.08
CA PRO A 263 -5.07 -17.97 -13.84
C PRO A 263 -4.50 -16.62 -13.37
N ILE A 264 -5.35 -15.60 -13.15
CA ILE A 264 -4.96 -14.24 -12.81
C ILE A 264 -5.13 -13.99 -11.33
N TRP A 265 -4.15 -13.30 -10.77
CA TRP A 265 -4.22 -12.71 -9.45
C TRP A 265 -3.64 -11.30 -9.50
N TYR A 266 -4.04 -10.47 -8.55
CA TYR A 266 -3.60 -9.09 -8.49
C TYR A 266 -3.30 -8.67 -7.06
N GLN A 267 -2.35 -7.76 -6.92
CA GLN A 267 -1.93 -7.16 -5.68
C GLN A 267 -2.38 -5.71 -5.65
N LEU A 268 -3.09 -5.32 -4.58
CA LEU A 268 -3.35 -3.92 -4.26
C LEU A 268 -2.40 -3.47 -3.15
N THR A 269 -1.61 -2.45 -3.42
CA THR A 269 -0.75 -1.79 -2.42
C THR A 269 -1.27 -0.38 -2.17
N TYR A 270 -1.61 -0.09 -0.92
CA TYR A 270 -2.22 1.15 -0.45
C TYR A 270 -1.13 2.09 0.08
N SER A 271 -0.59 2.96 -0.77
CA SER A 271 0.46 3.92 -0.42
C SER A 271 -0.16 5.21 0.12
N PRO A 272 -0.03 5.53 1.43
CA PRO A 272 -0.51 6.80 1.95
C PRO A 272 0.28 7.98 1.35
N GLU A 273 -0.44 8.97 0.83
CA GLU A 273 0.11 10.28 0.44
C GLU A 273 -0.10 11.31 1.55
N SER A 274 -1.19 11.19 2.31
CA SER A 274 -1.48 12.02 3.48
C SER A 274 -2.46 11.30 4.41
N VAL A 275 -2.83 11.94 5.52
CA VAL A 275 -3.86 11.40 6.44
C VAL A 275 -5.22 11.16 5.76
N ARG A 276 -5.52 11.82 4.64
CA ARG A 276 -6.80 11.69 3.91
C ARG A 276 -6.67 11.18 2.47
N ARG A 277 -5.46 10.86 2.00
CA ARG A 277 -5.23 10.44 0.62
C ARG A 277 -4.35 9.21 0.58
N THR A 278 -4.79 8.23 -0.19
CA THR A 278 -4.11 6.97 -0.40
C THR A 278 -4.10 6.66 -1.89
N THR A 279 -2.92 6.39 -2.44
CA THR A 279 -2.77 5.89 -3.81
C THR A 279 -2.77 4.37 -3.77
N VAL A 280 -3.67 3.75 -4.55
CA VAL A 280 -3.81 2.31 -4.66
C VAL A 280 -3.13 1.86 -5.94
N ARG A 281 -1.98 1.20 -5.81
CA ARG A 281 -1.33 0.56 -6.97
C ARG A 281 -1.85 -0.84 -7.14
N CYS A 282 -2.32 -1.16 -8.34
CA CYS A 282 -2.66 -2.50 -8.77
C CYS A 282 -1.49 -3.09 -9.56
N ASP A 283 -1.05 -4.29 -9.17
CA ASP A 283 -0.08 -5.09 -9.92
C ASP A 283 -0.74 -6.42 -10.31
N VAL A 284 -0.82 -6.73 -11.60
CA VAL A 284 -1.51 -7.91 -12.12
C VAL A 284 -0.52 -8.95 -12.62
N TYR A 285 -0.79 -10.21 -12.28
CA TYR A 285 0.06 -11.34 -12.59
C TYR A 285 -0.77 -12.52 -13.08
N SER A 286 -0.13 -13.43 -13.82
CA SER A 286 -0.73 -14.69 -14.23
C SER A 286 0.15 -15.89 -13.92
N MET A 287 -0.50 -17.00 -13.59
CA MET A 287 0.12 -18.31 -13.38
C MET A 287 0.43 -19.05 -14.68
N SER A 288 -0.13 -18.60 -15.80
CA SER A 288 0.15 -19.13 -17.13
C SER A 288 0.68 -18.02 -18.02
N LYS A 289 1.38 -18.39 -19.10
CA LYS A 289 1.63 -17.41 -20.16
C LYS A 289 0.29 -16.94 -20.71
N GLN A 290 0.02 -15.65 -20.58
CA GLN A 290 -1.19 -15.03 -21.11
C GLN A 290 -0.85 -14.24 -22.36
N ASP A 291 -1.78 -14.18 -23.30
CA ASP A 291 -1.67 -13.26 -24.43
C ASP A 291 -1.81 -11.83 -23.90
N SER A 292 -0.75 -11.03 -24.06
CA SER A 292 -0.73 -9.64 -23.63
C SER A 292 -1.87 -8.82 -24.26
N SER A 293 -2.32 -9.19 -25.46
CA SER A 293 -3.40 -8.51 -26.17
C SER A 293 -4.78 -8.82 -25.58
N ASP A 294 -4.99 -10.02 -25.05
CA ASP A 294 -6.24 -10.40 -24.38
C ASP A 294 -6.35 -9.72 -23.01
N PHE A 295 -5.23 -9.63 -22.27
CA PHE A 295 -5.17 -8.88 -21.02
C PHE A 295 -5.58 -7.41 -21.20
N GLU A 296 -4.94 -6.70 -22.15
CA GLU A 296 -5.20 -5.28 -22.36
C GLU A 296 -6.61 -5.00 -22.89
N LYS A 297 -7.16 -5.85 -23.75
CA LYS A 297 -8.47 -5.60 -24.39
C LYS A 297 -9.67 -6.04 -23.56
N ARG A 298 -9.55 -7.10 -22.75
CA ARG A 298 -10.68 -7.71 -22.05
C ARG A 298 -10.56 -7.59 -20.54
N LEU A 299 -9.44 -8.06 -19.98
CA LEU A 299 -9.32 -8.27 -18.54
C LEU A 299 -9.03 -6.98 -17.77
N LYS A 300 -8.21 -6.09 -18.35
CA LYS A 300 -7.80 -4.85 -17.70
C LYS A 300 -8.97 -3.87 -17.49
N PRO A 301 -9.86 -3.59 -18.47
CA PRO A 301 -11.01 -2.72 -18.25
C PRO A 301 -11.93 -3.22 -17.11
N ASP A 302 -12.17 -4.53 -17.05
CA ASP A 302 -12.99 -5.14 -15.99
C ASP A 302 -12.34 -4.96 -14.61
N LEU A 303 -11.03 -5.21 -14.50
CA LEU A 303 -10.28 -5.00 -13.26
C LEU A 303 -10.21 -3.52 -12.86
N GLU A 304 -10.08 -2.61 -13.82
CA GLU A 304 -10.13 -1.17 -13.56
C GLU A 304 -11.48 -0.76 -12.97
N LEU A 305 -12.60 -1.27 -13.50
CA LEU A 305 -13.94 -1.01 -12.95
C LEU A 305 -14.08 -1.58 -11.52
N GLU A 306 -13.60 -2.80 -11.29
CA GLU A 306 -13.62 -3.44 -9.97
C GLU A 306 -12.83 -2.63 -8.94
N ILE A 307 -11.60 -2.23 -9.26
CA ILE A 307 -10.72 -1.48 -8.36
C ILE A 307 -11.26 -0.07 -8.10
N ASN A 308 -11.83 0.59 -9.12
CA ASN A 308 -12.51 1.87 -8.92
C ASN A 308 -13.74 1.72 -8.01
N SER A 309 -14.47 0.59 -8.07
CA SER A 309 -15.54 0.29 -7.12
C SER A 309 -15.01 0.11 -5.71
N ILE A 310 -13.92 -0.66 -5.54
CA ILE A 310 -13.25 -0.85 -4.25
C ILE A 310 -12.84 0.50 -3.67
N VAL A 311 -12.16 1.35 -4.43
CA VAL A 311 -11.72 2.69 -4.00
C VAL A 311 -12.90 3.55 -3.55
N ARG A 312 -14.00 3.60 -4.31
CA ARG A 312 -15.20 4.36 -3.93
C ARG A 312 -15.80 3.86 -2.62
N SER A 313 -15.90 2.54 -2.43
CA SER A 313 -16.39 1.98 -1.17
C SER A 313 -15.49 2.33 0.03
N HIS A 314 -14.17 2.44 -0.17
CA HIS A 314 -13.26 2.93 0.87
C HIS A 314 -13.46 4.41 1.18
N GLU A 315 -13.75 5.25 0.17
CA GLU A 315 -14.07 6.66 0.37
C GLU A 315 -15.38 6.84 1.15
N GLU A 316 -16.43 6.10 0.78
CA GLU A 316 -17.72 6.11 1.49
C GLU A 316 -17.56 5.65 2.94
N LEU A 317 -16.84 4.55 3.16
CA LEU A 317 -16.54 4.07 4.51
C LEU A 317 -15.73 5.11 5.29
N TYR A 318 -14.74 5.75 4.68
CA TYR A 318 -13.95 6.79 5.33
C TYR A 318 -14.80 7.99 5.74
N GLU A 319 -15.70 8.46 4.88
CA GLU A 319 -16.62 9.54 5.21
C GLU A 319 -17.54 9.15 6.39
N MET A 320 -18.06 7.92 6.40
CA MET A 320 -18.80 7.40 7.55
C MET A 320 -17.96 7.38 8.83
N LEU A 321 -16.71 6.92 8.76
CA LEU A 321 -15.79 6.83 9.91
C LEU A 321 -15.42 8.20 10.50
N VAL A 322 -15.42 9.25 9.68
CA VAL A 322 -15.08 10.62 10.09
C VAL A 322 -16.30 11.40 10.57
N THR A 323 -17.48 11.13 10.01
CA THR A 323 -18.72 11.88 10.31
C THR A 323 -19.55 11.27 11.44
N SER A 324 -19.59 9.94 11.55
CA SER A 324 -20.39 9.29 12.58
C SER A 324 -19.69 9.41 13.93
N ALA A 325 -20.35 10.05 14.90
CA ALA A 325 -19.91 10.11 16.30
C ALA A 325 -19.93 8.72 17.00
N HIS A 326 -20.17 7.65 16.25
CA HIS A 326 -20.27 6.30 16.76
C HIS A 326 -18.90 5.65 16.81
N SER A 327 -18.46 5.42 18.04
CA SER A 327 -17.43 4.46 18.43
C SER A 327 -17.89 3.05 18.03
N LEU A 328 -18.01 2.77 16.73
CA LEU A 328 -18.24 1.41 16.25
C LEU A 328 -17.02 0.59 16.67
N TYR A 329 -17.29 -0.53 17.35
CA TYR A 329 -16.26 -1.48 17.70
C TYR A 329 -15.91 -2.28 16.44
N TYR A 330 -14.64 -2.23 16.04
CA TYR A 330 -14.15 -2.94 14.85
C TYR A 330 -13.62 -4.32 15.26
N ASP A 331 -13.67 -5.29 14.34
CA ASP A 331 -12.80 -6.47 14.39
C ASP A 331 -11.36 -5.95 14.35
N GLY A 332 -10.75 -5.97 15.53
CA GLY A 332 -9.88 -4.89 15.96
C GLY A 332 -8.42 -5.28 16.09
N ASP A 333 -8.05 -6.52 15.84
CA ASP A 333 -6.71 -6.99 16.18
C ASP A 333 -5.62 -6.28 15.38
N GLU A 334 -5.83 -6.02 14.08
CA GLU A 334 -4.89 -5.25 13.25
C GLU A 334 -4.84 -3.79 13.70
N HIS A 335 -5.99 -3.12 13.85
CA HIS A 335 -6.03 -1.73 14.27
C HIS A 335 -5.50 -1.50 15.70
N ALA A 336 -5.76 -2.42 16.62
CA ALA A 336 -5.21 -2.41 17.98
C ALA A 336 -3.70 -2.57 17.95
N THR A 337 -3.18 -3.48 17.12
CA THR A 337 -1.73 -3.66 16.93
C THR A 337 -1.10 -2.37 16.39
N LEU A 338 -1.68 -1.78 15.33
CA LEU A 338 -1.18 -0.54 14.75
C LEU A 338 -1.25 0.63 15.76
N ALA A 339 -2.33 0.73 16.53
CA ALA A 339 -2.48 1.76 17.55
C ALA A 339 -1.44 1.60 18.67
N ASP A 340 -1.20 0.38 19.14
CA ASP A 340 -0.18 0.07 20.15
C ASP A 340 1.24 0.42 19.66
N MET A 341 1.57 0.10 18.39
CA MET A 341 2.84 0.50 17.78
C MET A 341 3.04 2.02 17.80
N VAL A 342 2.02 2.77 17.38
CA VAL A 342 2.05 4.25 17.35
C VAL A 342 2.17 4.83 18.77
N ASP A 343 1.37 4.33 19.70
CA ASP A 343 1.35 4.85 21.07
C ASP A 343 2.65 4.52 21.82
N LYS A 344 3.24 3.33 21.62
CA LYS A 344 4.56 2.97 22.16
C LYS A 344 5.66 3.85 21.61
N HIS A 345 5.68 4.08 20.28
CA HIS A 345 6.68 4.95 19.65
C HIS A 345 6.54 6.39 20.14
N ALA A 346 5.33 6.94 20.19
CA ALA A 346 5.07 8.29 20.69
C ALA A 346 5.51 8.46 22.16
N LYS A 347 5.30 7.45 23.01
CA LYS A 347 5.79 7.47 24.40
C LYS A 347 7.31 7.54 24.47
N ARG A 348 8.01 6.80 23.60
CA ARG A 348 9.49 6.86 23.52
C ARG A 348 9.99 8.22 23.07
N GLU A 349 9.40 8.80 22.03
CA GLU A 349 9.75 10.15 21.56
C GLU A 349 9.55 11.19 22.67
N LYS A 350 8.47 11.06 23.45
CA LYS A 350 8.21 11.91 24.60
C LYS A 350 9.27 11.75 25.70
N SER A 351 9.69 10.52 26.01
CA SER A 351 10.74 10.28 27.01
C SER A 351 12.12 10.76 26.57
N GLU A 352 12.41 10.68 25.26
CA GLU A 352 13.69 11.13 24.68
C GLU A 352 13.69 12.65 24.40
N GLY A 353 12.54 13.32 24.44
CA GLY A 353 12.39 14.74 24.16
C GLY A 353 12.60 15.12 22.69
N ALA A 354 12.62 14.15 21.78
CA ALA A 354 12.89 14.33 20.36
C ALA A 354 12.18 13.27 19.49
N GLU A 355 12.02 13.57 18.20
CA GLU A 355 11.53 12.58 17.23
C GLU A 355 12.56 11.46 17.02
N ILE A 356 12.11 10.21 17.13
CA ILE A 356 12.91 9.04 16.80
C ILE A 356 12.63 8.72 15.34
N LYS A 357 13.67 8.72 14.51
CA LYS A 357 13.56 8.52 13.05
C LYS A 357 14.26 7.23 12.61
N PRO A 358 13.61 6.06 12.72
CA PRO A 358 14.23 4.76 12.41
C PRO A 358 14.75 4.66 10.98
N ALA A 359 14.10 5.31 10.02
CA ALA A 359 14.54 5.33 8.62
C ALA A 359 15.62 6.37 8.30
N ALA A 360 16.09 7.14 9.29
CA ALA A 360 17.14 8.13 9.06
C ALA A 360 18.49 7.43 8.86
N VAL A 361 19.11 7.67 7.70
CA VAL A 361 20.44 7.15 7.37
C VAL A 361 21.50 8.22 7.63
N ASN A 362 22.53 7.88 8.39
CA ASN A 362 23.68 8.76 8.61
C ASN A 362 24.51 8.86 7.32
N GLN A 363 24.69 10.08 6.80
CA GLN A 363 25.49 10.29 5.61
C GLN A 363 26.98 10.41 5.97
N CYS A 364 27.77 9.40 5.60
CA CYS A 364 29.22 9.57 5.49
C CYS A 364 29.54 10.25 4.15
N ARG A 365 30.37 11.30 4.20
CA ARG A 365 30.83 12.04 3.02
C ARG A 365 32.35 12.07 3.03
N SER A 366 32.95 11.72 1.89
CA SER A 366 34.40 11.83 1.69
C SER A 366 34.87 13.28 1.87
N ASN A 367 36.10 13.47 2.35
CA ASN A 367 36.67 14.80 2.56
C ASN A 367 36.69 15.64 1.28
N GLY A 368 36.95 15.03 0.12
CA GLY A 368 36.91 15.72 -1.18
C GLY A 368 35.51 16.25 -1.53
N TYR A 369 34.45 15.49 -1.19
CA TYR A 369 33.06 15.95 -1.39
C TYR A 369 32.73 17.18 -0.54
N ALA A 370 33.13 17.18 0.74
CA ALA A 370 32.87 18.30 1.64
C ALA A 370 33.60 19.58 1.19
N LYS A 371 34.83 19.44 0.69
CA LYS A 371 35.66 20.55 0.20
C LYS A 371 35.17 21.12 -1.14
N ALA A 372 34.57 20.30 -2.01
CA ALA A 372 34.07 20.71 -3.33
C ALA A 372 32.74 21.50 -3.29
N GLY A 373 32.31 22.01 -2.12
CA GLY A 373 31.11 22.86 -2.00
C GLY A 373 29.81 22.11 -1.71
N GLY A 374 29.88 20.90 -1.16
CA GLY A 374 28.70 20.20 -0.66
C GLY A 374 28.14 20.87 0.60
N SER A 375 27.15 21.75 0.44
CA SER A 375 26.35 22.22 1.58
C SER A 375 25.85 21.02 2.38
N LYS A 376 25.83 21.13 3.72
CA LYS A 376 25.33 20.09 4.64
C LYS A 376 23.86 19.78 4.32
N PHE A 377 23.61 18.89 3.37
CA PHE A 377 22.27 18.46 3.00
C PHE A 377 21.79 17.46 4.05
N ASN A 378 20.95 17.93 4.98
CA ASN A 378 20.37 17.08 6.01
C ASN A 378 19.19 16.30 5.43
N ILE A 379 19.34 14.98 5.27
CA ILE A 379 18.31 14.08 4.73
C ILE A 379 17.03 14.08 5.57
N THR A 380 17.07 14.46 6.84
CA THR A 380 15.85 14.57 7.65
C THR A 380 14.88 15.62 7.12
N LYS A 381 15.32 16.63 6.35
CA LYS A 381 14.41 17.58 5.67
C LYS A 381 13.71 16.99 4.44
N LEU A 382 14.16 15.86 3.89
CA LEU A 382 13.49 15.20 2.74
C LEU A 382 12.26 14.39 3.17
N PHE A 383 12.14 14.06 4.47
CA PHE A 383 11.01 13.33 5.03
C PHE A 383 10.14 14.17 5.96
N THR A 384 10.47 15.45 6.16
CA THR A 384 9.68 16.40 6.93
C THR A 384 9.65 17.75 6.21
N THR A 385 8.86 17.86 5.14
CA THR A 385 8.16 19.09 4.69
C THR A 385 7.59 18.88 3.29
N GLY A 386 6.27 18.99 3.17
CA GLY A 386 5.50 18.93 1.91
C GLY A 386 4.21 18.18 2.06
#